data_AF-A0A1R0LQW4-F1
#
_entry.id   AF-A0A1R0LQW4-F1
#
_cell.length_a   1.000
_cell.length_b   1.000
_cell.length_c   1.000
_cell.angle_alpha   90.00
_cell.angle_beta   90.00
_cell.angle_gamma   90.00
#
_symmetry.space_group_name_H-M   'P 1'
#
loop_
_entity.id
_entity.type
_entity.pdbx_description
1 polymer ?
#
loop_
_entity_poly.entity_id
_entity_poly.type
_entity_poly.pdbx_seq_one_letter_code
_entity_poly.pdbx_strand_id
1 'polypeptide(L)'
;MTERRKAETRTEIARAAAALFVRQGLRATRAEDIAQAAGIAPRTFYRYFATKEEAVAPLYAAGARCWAEAVRAAPAHLTVPEALEHAVHHTLTPGAGVSAASWEWVRTLIRLADASPALRKVWAEVCQESDRTLAEILMSRSTGPKSSEVGTSGAGGAEAAKDREESGGRGGHDGRVGREANDNVAPCPTPSTPPGPITPDLRFAAAVAGAAVRVAVESWAATSSPPTGPEGPAALALHNLGSLRGFGWGGQTQDDT
;
A
#
# COMPACT_ATOMS: atom_id res chain seq x y z
N MET A 1 -17.79 13.49 -16.36
CA MET A 1 -17.83 13.09 -14.93
C MET A 1 -16.43 13.21 -14.39
N THR A 2 -16.25 13.74 -13.19
CA THR A 2 -14.94 13.73 -12.51
C THR A 2 -14.54 12.29 -12.17
N GLU A 3 -13.25 11.97 -12.19
CA GLU A 3 -12.75 10.62 -11.85
C GLU A 3 -13.19 10.15 -10.46
N ARG A 4 -13.30 11.08 -9.51
CA ARG A 4 -13.86 10.83 -8.17
C ARG A 4 -15.28 10.29 -8.22
N ARG A 5 -16.18 10.96 -8.96
CA ARG A 5 -17.59 10.54 -9.07
C ARG A 5 -17.71 9.19 -9.78
N LYS A 6 -16.82 8.91 -10.73
CA LYS A 6 -16.73 7.61 -11.40
C LYS A 6 -16.32 6.49 -10.41
N ALA A 7 -15.37 6.74 -9.53
CA ALA A 7 -14.92 5.79 -8.50
C ALA A 7 -15.97 5.56 -7.41
N GLU A 8 -16.68 6.61 -6.99
CA GLU A 8 -17.80 6.54 -6.03
C GLU A 8 -18.91 5.64 -6.60
N THR A 9 -19.36 5.90 -7.83
CA THR A 9 -20.38 5.05 -8.49
C THR A 9 -19.91 3.61 -8.68
N ARG A 10 -18.64 3.35 -9.05
CA ARG A 10 -18.10 1.97 -9.12
C ARG A 10 -18.20 1.26 -7.77
N THR A 11 -17.93 1.97 -6.69
CA THR A 11 -17.99 1.42 -5.33
C THR A 11 -19.43 1.12 -4.90
N GLU A 12 -20.38 1.99 -5.23
CA GLU A 12 -21.81 1.78 -4.98
C GLU A 12 -22.34 0.54 -5.70
N ILE A 13 -22.04 0.41 -7.00
CA ILE A 13 -22.40 -0.77 -7.79
C ILE A 13 -21.79 -2.04 -7.18
N ALA A 14 -20.52 -1.98 -6.75
CA ALA A 14 -19.83 -3.11 -6.18
C ALA A 14 -20.46 -3.58 -4.85
N ARG A 15 -20.84 -2.64 -3.99
CA ARG A 15 -21.56 -2.94 -2.74
C ARG A 15 -22.92 -3.58 -3.03
N ALA A 16 -23.67 -3.09 -4.01
CA ALA A 16 -24.94 -3.67 -4.42
C ALA A 16 -24.76 -5.09 -4.96
N ALA A 17 -23.76 -5.32 -5.83
CA ALA A 17 -23.43 -6.64 -6.37
C ALA A 17 -23.09 -7.65 -5.25
N ALA A 18 -22.18 -7.26 -4.36
CA ALA A 18 -21.80 -8.09 -3.22
C ALA A 18 -23.00 -8.43 -2.33
N ALA A 19 -23.83 -7.45 -1.96
CA ALA A 19 -25.01 -7.69 -1.13
C ALA A 19 -26.00 -8.67 -1.79
N LEU A 20 -26.21 -8.58 -3.10
CA LEU A 20 -27.05 -9.52 -3.85
C LEU A 20 -26.41 -10.92 -3.88
N PHE A 21 -25.12 -11.03 -4.18
CA PHE A 21 -24.43 -12.31 -4.21
C PHE A 21 -24.48 -13.04 -2.86
N VAL A 22 -24.36 -12.30 -1.76
CA VAL A 22 -24.51 -12.87 -0.41
C VAL A 22 -25.95 -13.31 -0.14
N ARG A 23 -26.94 -12.49 -0.52
CA ARG A 23 -28.34 -12.75 -0.17
C ARG A 23 -28.99 -13.87 -0.98
N GLN A 24 -28.76 -13.92 -2.30
CA GLN A 24 -29.46 -14.85 -3.20
C GLN A 24 -28.51 -15.72 -4.03
N GLY A 25 -27.19 -15.56 -3.88
CA GLY A 25 -26.19 -16.29 -4.63
C GLY A 25 -25.87 -15.68 -5.99
N LEU A 26 -24.67 -15.99 -6.50
CA LEU A 26 -24.17 -15.46 -7.78
C LEU A 26 -25.06 -15.87 -8.96
N ARG A 27 -25.52 -17.13 -9.01
CA ARG A 27 -26.31 -17.66 -10.15
C ARG A 27 -27.66 -16.97 -10.29
N ALA A 28 -28.35 -16.72 -9.19
CA ALA A 28 -29.67 -16.09 -9.17
C ALA A 28 -29.61 -14.55 -9.29
N THR A 29 -28.42 -13.96 -9.32
CA THR A 29 -28.25 -12.50 -9.48
C THR A 29 -27.95 -12.16 -10.93
N ARG A 30 -28.70 -11.23 -11.52
CA ARG A 30 -28.45 -10.68 -12.85
C ARG A 30 -27.81 -9.29 -12.78
N ALA A 31 -27.16 -8.87 -13.86
CA ALA A 31 -26.63 -7.51 -13.97
C ALA A 31 -27.73 -6.44 -13.84
N GLU A 32 -28.93 -6.74 -14.33
CA GLU A 32 -30.08 -5.86 -14.21
C GLU A 32 -30.53 -5.69 -12.74
N ASP A 33 -30.51 -6.76 -11.94
CA ASP A 33 -30.84 -6.71 -10.51
C ASP A 33 -29.84 -5.83 -9.75
N ILE A 34 -28.56 -5.94 -10.10
CA ILE A 34 -27.48 -5.11 -9.53
C ILE A 34 -27.69 -3.64 -9.90
N ALA A 35 -27.99 -3.37 -11.18
CA ALA A 35 -28.26 -2.01 -11.65
C ALA A 35 -29.44 -1.39 -10.90
N GLN A 36 -30.54 -2.15 -10.75
CA GLN A 36 -31.71 -1.73 -9.98
C GLN A 36 -31.37 -1.47 -8.51
N ALA A 37 -30.64 -2.39 -7.87
CA ALA A 37 -30.22 -2.23 -6.48
C ALA A 37 -29.27 -1.04 -6.25
N ALA A 38 -28.47 -0.68 -7.26
CA ALA A 38 -27.59 0.48 -7.25
C ALA A 38 -28.28 1.78 -7.73
N GLY A 39 -29.58 1.74 -8.08
CA GLY A 39 -30.32 2.92 -8.53
C GLY A 39 -29.88 3.47 -9.89
N ILE A 40 -29.34 2.62 -10.77
CA ILE A 40 -28.85 2.99 -12.10
C ILE A 40 -29.55 2.20 -13.21
N ALA A 41 -29.53 2.75 -14.43
CA ALA A 41 -29.99 2.01 -15.60
C ALA A 41 -29.03 0.85 -15.97
N PRO A 42 -29.51 -0.29 -16.51
CA PRO A 42 -28.66 -1.39 -16.96
C PRO A 42 -27.59 -0.97 -17.97
N ARG A 43 -27.91 -0.07 -18.91
CA ARG A 43 -26.93 0.51 -19.85
C ARG A 43 -25.79 1.24 -19.13
N THR A 44 -26.07 1.86 -17.98
CA THR A 44 -25.04 2.47 -17.14
C THR A 44 -24.19 1.42 -16.46
N PHE A 45 -24.77 0.31 -15.97
CA PHE A 45 -24.00 -0.81 -15.42
C PHE A 45 -22.96 -1.33 -16.44
N TYR A 46 -23.39 -1.65 -17.66
CA TYR A 46 -22.51 -2.16 -18.72
C TYR A 46 -21.45 -1.15 -19.20
N ARG A 47 -21.59 0.14 -18.87
CA ARG A 47 -20.55 1.14 -19.10
C ARG A 47 -19.40 1.03 -18.09
N TYR A 48 -19.63 0.47 -16.91
CA TYR A 48 -18.62 0.32 -15.86
C TYR A 48 -18.00 -1.08 -15.82
N PHE A 49 -18.81 -2.12 -16.07
CA PHE A 49 -18.43 -3.52 -15.93
C PHE A 49 -19.01 -4.34 -17.08
N ALA A 50 -18.22 -5.24 -17.66
CA ALA A 50 -18.69 -6.11 -18.74
C ALA A 50 -19.56 -7.26 -18.19
N THR A 51 -19.27 -7.70 -16.96
CA THR A 51 -19.95 -8.81 -16.30
C THR A 51 -20.39 -8.45 -14.88
N LYS A 52 -21.31 -9.23 -14.31
CA LYS A 52 -21.74 -9.08 -12.92
C LYS A 52 -20.61 -9.42 -11.95
N GLU A 53 -19.75 -10.37 -12.30
CA GLU A 53 -18.60 -10.80 -11.51
C GLU A 53 -17.55 -9.69 -11.41
N GLU A 54 -17.27 -8.96 -12.49
CA GLU A 54 -16.37 -7.80 -12.47
C GLU A 54 -16.87 -6.68 -11.54
N ALA A 55 -18.18 -6.61 -11.28
CA ALA A 55 -18.74 -5.58 -10.42
C ALA A 55 -18.20 -5.65 -8.98
N VAL A 56 -17.71 -6.80 -8.51
CA VAL A 56 -17.11 -6.91 -7.16
C VAL A 56 -15.61 -6.60 -7.12
N ALA A 57 -14.94 -6.48 -8.28
CA ALA A 57 -13.51 -6.17 -8.36
C ALA A 57 -13.10 -4.92 -7.54
N PRO A 58 -13.88 -3.81 -7.49
CA PRO A 58 -13.53 -2.65 -6.68
C PRO A 58 -13.42 -2.93 -5.18
N LEU A 59 -14.16 -3.92 -4.66
CA LEU A 59 -14.14 -4.31 -3.25
C LEU A 59 -12.90 -5.14 -2.91
N TYR A 60 -12.57 -6.11 -3.75
CA TYR A 60 -11.31 -6.85 -3.65
C TYR A 60 -10.11 -5.89 -3.73
N ALA A 61 -10.15 -4.98 -4.71
CA ALA A 61 -9.09 -4.02 -4.91
C ALA A 61 -8.98 -3.02 -3.76
N ALA A 62 -10.04 -2.77 -2.99
CA ALA A 62 -9.98 -1.92 -1.81
C ALA A 62 -9.09 -2.54 -0.71
N GLY A 63 -9.27 -3.84 -0.43
CA GLY A 63 -8.41 -4.55 0.53
C GLY A 63 -6.94 -4.58 0.10
N ALA A 64 -6.70 -4.90 -1.17
CA ALA A 64 -5.37 -4.89 -1.77
C ALA A 64 -4.70 -3.51 -1.71
N ARG A 65 -5.43 -2.44 -2.04
CA ARG A 65 -4.94 -1.05 -1.93
C ARG A 65 -4.61 -0.68 -0.49
N CYS A 66 -5.49 -0.99 0.48
CA CYS A 66 -5.23 -0.70 1.89
C CYS A 66 -3.92 -1.37 2.35
N TRP A 67 -3.70 -2.63 1.95
CA TRP A 67 -2.46 -3.34 2.28
C TRP A 67 -1.23 -2.71 1.62
N ALA A 68 -1.26 -2.45 0.32
CA ALA A 68 -0.17 -1.78 -0.38
C ALA A 68 0.15 -0.41 0.23
N GLU A 69 -0.88 0.37 0.58
CA GLU A 69 -0.73 1.69 1.19
C GLU A 69 -0.15 1.60 2.61
N ALA A 70 -0.49 0.58 3.38
CA ALA A 70 0.13 0.32 4.68
C ALA A 70 1.62 -0.05 4.55
N VAL A 71 2.02 -0.81 3.52
CA VAL A 71 3.45 -1.07 3.23
C VAL A 71 4.16 0.22 2.83
N ARG A 72 3.52 1.06 2.02
CA ARG A 72 4.06 2.36 1.62
C ARG A 72 4.24 3.30 2.82
N ALA A 73 3.27 3.33 3.73
CA ALA A 73 3.27 4.18 4.90
C ALA A 73 4.15 3.65 6.06
N ALA A 74 4.62 2.40 5.98
CA ALA A 74 5.49 1.82 6.99
C ALA A 74 6.76 2.67 7.17
N PRO A 75 7.25 2.86 8.41
CA PRO A 75 8.42 3.69 8.68
C PRO A 75 9.63 3.36 7.78
N ALA A 76 10.30 4.39 7.27
CA ALA A 76 11.37 4.22 6.27
C ALA A 76 12.60 3.44 6.77
N HIS A 77 12.83 3.40 8.10
CA HIS A 77 13.93 2.66 8.71
C HIS A 77 13.68 1.14 8.79
N LEU A 78 12.44 0.68 8.59
CA LEU A 78 12.13 -0.74 8.60
C LEU A 78 12.62 -1.40 7.32
N THR A 79 13.22 -2.59 7.48
CA THR A 79 13.53 -3.49 6.37
C THR A 79 12.24 -3.91 5.65
N VAL A 80 12.37 -4.51 4.45
CA VAL A 80 11.20 -4.99 3.70
C VAL A 80 10.35 -5.98 4.50
N PRO A 81 10.91 -7.04 5.13
CA PRO A 81 10.13 -7.95 5.98
C PRO A 81 9.39 -7.23 7.10
N GLU A 82 10.07 -6.35 7.83
CA GLU A 82 9.48 -5.60 8.94
C GLU A 82 8.37 -4.65 8.46
N ALA A 83 8.52 -4.05 7.28
CA ALA A 83 7.47 -3.22 6.67
C ALA A 83 6.24 -4.04 6.25
N LEU A 84 6.43 -5.27 5.76
CA LEU A 84 5.33 -6.19 5.45
C LEU A 84 4.60 -6.64 6.72
N GLU A 85 5.33 -7.00 7.77
CA GLU A 85 4.77 -7.35 9.08
C GLU A 85 3.99 -6.16 9.68
N HIS A 86 4.58 -4.95 9.62
CA HIS A 86 3.93 -3.71 10.03
C HIS A 86 2.61 -3.48 9.29
N ALA A 87 2.60 -3.69 7.97
CA ALA A 87 1.39 -3.54 7.16
C ALA A 87 0.32 -4.57 7.52
N VAL A 88 0.70 -5.82 7.79
CA VAL A 88 -0.22 -6.87 8.25
C VAL A 88 -0.90 -6.48 9.55
N HIS A 89 -0.16 -5.95 10.53
CA HIS A 89 -0.75 -5.47 11.77
C HIS A 89 -1.77 -4.36 11.56
N HIS A 90 -1.54 -3.45 10.62
CA HIS A 90 -2.42 -2.32 10.34
C HIS A 90 -3.67 -2.68 9.53
N THR A 91 -3.60 -3.68 8.65
CA THR A 91 -4.71 -3.97 7.72
C THR A 91 -5.48 -5.23 8.06
N LEU A 92 -4.86 -6.20 8.73
CA LEU A 92 -5.46 -7.51 9.04
C LEU A 92 -5.89 -7.66 10.49
N THR A 93 -5.76 -6.61 11.32
CA THR A 93 -6.20 -6.62 12.72
C THR A 93 -7.51 -5.85 12.89
N PRO A 94 -8.59 -6.49 13.38
CA PRO A 94 -9.82 -5.81 13.77
C PRO A 94 -9.58 -4.75 14.85
N GLY A 95 -10.19 -3.56 14.73
CA GLY A 95 -10.12 -2.51 15.75
C GLY A 95 -9.40 -1.21 15.34
N ALA A 96 -8.62 -1.22 14.25
CA ALA A 96 -8.06 0.01 13.65
C ALA A 96 -9.07 0.76 12.76
N GLY A 97 -10.35 0.82 13.16
CA GLY A 97 -11.42 1.53 12.43
C GLY A 97 -12.41 0.67 11.63
N VAL A 98 -12.35 -0.65 11.72
CA VAL A 98 -13.22 -1.60 10.99
C VAL A 98 -13.99 -2.50 11.96
N SER A 99 -15.33 -2.54 11.83
CA SER A 99 -16.22 -3.31 12.72
C SER A 99 -16.12 -4.83 12.51
N ALA A 100 -16.53 -5.64 13.49
CA ALA A 100 -16.61 -7.10 13.34
C ALA A 100 -17.52 -7.54 12.18
N ALA A 101 -18.61 -6.81 11.93
CA ALA A 101 -19.52 -7.07 10.81
C ALA A 101 -18.84 -6.88 9.44
N SER A 102 -17.89 -5.94 9.35
CA SER A 102 -17.10 -5.72 8.13
C SER A 102 -16.18 -6.91 7.83
N TRP A 103 -15.63 -7.56 8.87
CA TRP A 103 -14.78 -8.75 8.71
C TRP A 103 -15.57 -9.98 8.27
N GLU A 104 -16.77 -10.20 8.81
CA GLU A 104 -17.65 -11.29 8.32
C GLU A 104 -18.01 -11.09 6.84
N TRP A 105 -18.22 -9.83 6.45
CA TRP A 105 -18.48 -9.50 5.06
C TRP A 105 -17.26 -9.75 4.15
N VAL A 106 -16.04 -9.42 4.61
CA VAL A 106 -14.79 -9.77 3.91
C VAL A 106 -14.66 -11.29 3.76
N ARG A 107 -14.89 -12.07 4.82
CA ARG A 107 -14.89 -13.54 4.75
C ARG A 107 -15.83 -14.04 3.67
N THR A 108 -17.06 -13.52 3.68
CA THR A 108 -18.09 -13.95 2.73
C THR A 108 -17.69 -13.64 1.28
N LEU A 109 -17.10 -12.47 1.02
CA LEU A 109 -16.58 -12.12 -0.30
C LEU A 109 -15.46 -13.07 -0.75
N ILE A 110 -14.51 -13.38 0.12
CA ILE A 110 -13.41 -14.30 -0.21
C ILE A 110 -13.94 -15.72 -0.48
N ARG A 111 -14.91 -16.21 0.30
CA ARG A 111 -15.59 -17.48 0.04
C ARG A 111 -16.33 -17.51 -1.30
N LEU A 112 -16.93 -16.40 -1.70
CA LEU A 112 -17.60 -16.30 -3.02
C LEU A 112 -16.61 -16.47 -4.17
N ALA A 113 -15.37 -15.98 -4.02
CA ALA A 113 -14.32 -16.19 -5.01
C ALA A 113 -13.96 -17.67 -5.17
N ASP A 114 -13.93 -18.44 -4.08
CA ASP A 114 -13.63 -19.87 -4.16
C ASP A 114 -14.81 -20.71 -4.70
N ALA A 115 -16.04 -20.28 -4.42
CA ALA A 115 -17.24 -20.99 -4.91
C ALA A 115 -17.48 -20.84 -6.43
N SER A 116 -16.85 -19.87 -7.11
CA SER A 116 -17.12 -19.54 -8.52
C SER A 116 -15.85 -19.31 -9.33
N PRO A 117 -15.61 -20.07 -10.42
CA PRO A 117 -14.45 -19.85 -11.29
C PRO A 117 -14.36 -18.43 -11.87
N ALA A 118 -15.49 -17.81 -12.16
CA ALA A 118 -15.52 -16.46 -12.72
C ALA A 118 -15.12 -15.41 -11.67
N LEU A 119 -15.54 -15.57 -10.41
CA LEU A 119 -15.09 -14.69 -9.32
C LEU A 119 -13.64 -14.98 -8.92
N ARG A 120 -13.20 -16.24 -8.97
CA ARG A 120 -11.80 -16.61 -8.77
C ARG A 120 -10.89 -15.91 -9.77
N LYS A 121 -11.31 -15.83 -11.04
CA LYS A 121 -10.58 -15.07 -12.07
C LYS A 121 -10.45 -13.59 -11.68
N VAL A 122 -11.56 -12.94 -11.31
CA VAL A 122 -11.56 -11.53 -10.89
C VAL A 122 -10.66 -11.30 -9.67
N TRP A 123 -10.70 -12.21 -8.69
CA TRP A 123 -9.82 -12.16 -7.51
C TRP A 123 -8.35 -12.27 -7.91
N ALA A 124 -8.00 -13.25 -8.76
CA ALA A 124 -6.64 -13.45 -9.24
C ALA A 124 -6.10 -12.24 -10.01
N GLU A 125 -6.92 -11.60 -10.85
CA GLU A 125 -6.55 -10.38 -11.56
C GLU A 125 -6.25 -9.22 -10.59
N VAL A 126 -7.06 -9.06 -9.55
CA VAL A 126 -6.83 -8.05 -8.50
C VAL A 126 -5.54 -8.34 -7.73
N CYS A 127 -5.26 -9.61 -7.39
CA CYS A 127 -4.02 -9.99 -6.72
C CYS A 127 -2.79 -9.70 -7.59
N GLN A 128 -2.83 -10.06 -8.87
CA GLN A 128 -1.72 -9.77 -9.79
C GLN A 128 -1.46 -8.27 -9.94
N GLU A 129 -2.52 -7.46 -10.02
CA GLU A 129 -2.40 -6.00 -10.04
C GLU A 129 -1.81 -5.45 -8.73
N SER A 130 -2.20 -6.03 -7.60
CA SER A 130 -1.66 -5.70 -6.29
C SER A 130 -0.17 -6.02 -6.18
N ASP A 131 0.26 -7.17 -6.70
CA ASP A 131 1.67 -7.59 -6.69
C ASP A 131 2.53 -6.61 -7.52
N ARG A 132 2.01 -6.15 -8.66
CA ARG A 132 2.67 -5.12 -9.46
C ARG A 132 2.82 -3.80 -8.70
N THR A 133 1.74 -3.35 -8.05
CA THR A 133 1.75 -2.12 -7.23
C THR A 133 2.74 -2.26 -6.06
N LEU A 134 2.81 -3.44 -5.44
CA LEU A 134 3.73 -3.71 -4.35
C LEU A 134 5.19 -3.68 -4.84
N ALA A 135 5.49 -4.23 -6.01
CA ALA A 135 6.85 -4.20 -6.56
C ALA A 135 7.36 -2.76 -6.75
N GLU A 136 6.50 -1.83 -7.17
CA GLU A 136 6.81 -0.40 -7.25
C GLU A 136 7.12 0.22 -5.88
N ILE A 137 6.37 -0.18 -4.85
CA ILE A 137 6.57 0.27 -3.46
C ILE A 137 7.89 -0.27 -2.92
N LEU A 138 8.17 -1.57 -3.10
CA LEU A 138 9.41 -2.20 -2.65
C LEU A 138 10.63 -1.56 -3.31
N MET A 139 10.56 -1.30 -4.62
CA MET A 139 11.60 -0.57 -5.35
C MET A 139 11.89 0.79 -4.70
N SER A 140 10.84 1.58 -4.44
CA SER A 140 10.96 2.91 -3.84
C SER A 140 11.60 2.86 -2.45
N ARG A 141 11.32 1.81 -1.66
CA ARG A 141 11.91 1.59 -0.33
C ARG A 141 13.38 1.19 -0.41
N SER A 142 13.75 0.32 -1.36
CA SER A 142 15.14 -0.11 -1.56
C SER A 142 16.05 1.00 -2.08
N THR A 143 15.48 2.02 -2.72
CA THR A 143 16.20 3.23 -3.20
C THR A 143 16.19 4.40 -2.21
N GLY A 144 15.57 4.25 -1.03
CA GLY A 144 15.61 5.28 0.02
C GLY A 144 17.05 5.58 0.43
N PRO A 145 17.35 6.80 0.94
CA PRO A 145 18.72 7.14 1.32
C PRO A 145 19.21 6.13 2.33
N LYS A 146 20.16 5.28 1.91
CA LYS A 146 20.99 4.52 2.84
C LYS A 146 21.55 5.59 3.77
N SER A 147 21.14 5.57 5.03
CA SER A 147 21.79 6.38 6.05
C SER A 147 23.27 6.05 5.97
N SER A 148 24.02 6.96 5.36
CA SER A 148 25.46 6.91 5.29
C SER A 148 25.96 6.66 6.70
N GLU A 149 26.68 5.55 6.85
CA GLU A 149 27.66 5.24 7.87
C GLU A 149 27.79 6.34 8.93
N VAL A 150 27.18 6.11 10.10
CA VAL A 150 27.53 6.85 11.31
C VAL A 150 29.01 6.60 11.55
N GLY A 151 29.79 7.65 11.30
CA GLY A 151 31.24 7.64 11.36
C GLY A 151 31.75 7.21 12.73
N THR A 152 32.70 6.28 12.71
CA THR A 152 33.65 6.13 13.80
C THR A 152 34.77 7.13 13.56
N SER A 153 34.78 8.25 14.28
CA SER A 153 36.00 9.02 14.51
C SER A 153 35.88 9.74 15.84
N GLY A 154 36.68 9.29 16.79
CA GLY A 154 36.76 9.87 18.12
C GLY A 154 37.80 10.98 18.21
N ALA A 155 37.68 11.70 19.33
CA ALA A 155 38.72 12.37 20.12
C ALA A 155 38.98 13.88 19.91
N GLY A 156 38.89 14.58 21.04
CA GLY A 156 39.53 15.86 21.37
C GLY A 156 38.61 17.07 21.21
N GLY A 157 38.27 17.89 22.22
CA GLY A 157 38.81 18.12 23.55
C GLY A 157 38.77 19.64 23.83
N ALA A 158 38.30 20.03 25.02
CA ALA A 158 38.44 21.34 25.69
C ALA A 158 37.72 22.58 25.08
N GLU A 159 37.42 23.68 25.76
CA GLU A 159 37.01 24.03 27.14
C GLU A 159 36.75 25.56 27.13
N ALA A 160 35.61 26.01 27.66
CA ALA A 160 35.31 27.29 28.35
C ALA A 160 35.59 28.71 27.77
N ALA A 161 34.73 29.64 28.27
CA ALA A 161 34.84 31.11 28.44
C ALA A 161 34.37 32.01 27.26
N LYS A 162 33.67 33.14 27.41
CA LYS A 162 33.03 33.88 28.53
C LYS A 162 32.24 35.06 27.91
N ASP A 163 31.25 35.58 28.64
CA ASP A 163 30.38 36.74 28.35
C ASP A 163 31.10 38.03 27.89
N ARG A 164 30.45 38.82 27.02
CA ARG A 164 30.11 40.24 27.29
C ARG A 164 29.23 40.90 26.22
N GLU A 165 28.19 41.57 26.69
CA GLU A 165 27.46 42.65 26.02
C GLU A 165 28.34 43.89 25.82
N GLU A 166 28.14 44.65 24.74
CA GLU A 166 28.01 46.10 24.82
C GLU A 166 27.33 46.71 23.58
N SER A 167 26.62 47.81 23.84
CA SER A 167 25.70 48.50 22.93
C SER A 167 26.36 49.70 22.23
N GLY A 168 25.82 50.05 21.05
CA GLY A 168 25.54 51.44 20.69
C GLY A 168 26.56 52.18 19.82
N GLY A 169 26.09 52.73 18.69
CA GLY A 169 26.82 53.76 17.94
C GLY A 169 26.21 54.08 16.57
N ARG A 170 25.53 55.22 16.47
CA ARG A 170 24.90 55.78 15.26
C ARG A 170 25.92 56.49 14.34
N GLY A 171 25.56 56.60 13.07
CA GLY A 171 26.10 57.53 12.06
C GLY A 171 26.36 56.77 10.74
N GLY A 172 25.93 57.17 9.55
CA GLY A 172 25.44 58.45 9.07
C GLY A 172 26.04 58.73 7.69
N HIS A 173 25.30 58.35 6.65
CA HIS A 173 25.22 58.94 5.30
C HIS A 173 26.33 58.75 4.23
N ASP A 174 25.79 58.35 3.06
CA ASP A 174 26.06 58.80 1.68
C ASP A 174 27.18 58.17 0.83
N GLY A 175 26.84 57.95 -0.44
CA GLY A 175 27.81 57.59 -1.49
C GLY A 175 27.33 56.56 -2.50
N ARG A 176 26.64 57.04 -3.54
CA ARG A 176 26.29 56.31 -4.78
C ARG A 176 27.48 55.61 -5.46
N VAL A 177 27.14 54.57 -6.23
CA VAL A 177 27.42 54.35 -7.68
C VAL A 177 27.89 52.92 -7.97
N GLY A 178 27.16 52.23 -8.86
CA GLY A 178 27.80 51.46 -9.93
C GLY A 178 27.78 49.92 -9.85
N ARG A 179 26.87 49.35 -10.67
CA ARG A 179 27.14 48.28 -11.65
C ARG A 179 27.54 46.85 -11.21
N GLU A 180 26.87 45.92 -11.90
CA GLU A 180 27.33 44.59 -12.36
C GLU A 180 27.07 43.35 -11.48
N ALA A 181 26.05 42.60 -11.94
CA ALA A 181 26.05 41.15 -12.18
C ALA A 181 26.43 40.20 -11.04
N ASN A 182 25.43 39.50 -10.49
CA ASN A 182 25.49 38.04 -10.46
C ASN A 182 24.10 37.42 -10.24
N ASP A 183 23.44 37.02 -11.34
CA ASP A 183 22.35 36.05 -11.27
C ASP A 183 22.98 34.67 -11.03
N ASN A 184 23.31 34.37 -9.78
CA ASN A 184 23.72 33.02 -9.37
C ASN A 184 22.65 32.42 -8.46
N VAL A 185 21.46 32.23 -9.01
CA VAL A 185 20.48 31.29 -8.45
C VAL A 185 21.01 29.90 -8.79
N ALA A 186 21.58 29.22 -7.80
CA ALA A 186 21.92 27.81 -7.92
C ALA A 186 20.67 27.04 -8.41
N PRO A 187 20.76 26.24 -9.48
CA PRO A 187 19.62 25.42 -9.88
C PRO A 187 19.25 24.51 -8.73
N CYS A 188 17.98 24.57 -8.35
CA CYS A 188 17.34 23.63 -7.43
C CYS A 188 17.73 22.20 -7.86
N PRO A 189 18.24 21.32 -6.97
CA PRO A 189 18.61 19.98 -7.38
C PRO A 189 17.35 19.25 -7.85
N THR A 190 17.20 19.11 -9.17
CA THR A 190 16.27 18.15 -9.74
C THR A 190 16.66 16.78 -9.19
N PRO A 191 15.72 15.97 -8.67
CA PRO A 191 16.05 14.61 -8.28
C PRO A 191 16.61 13.87 -9.50
N SER A 192 17.92 13.64 -9.47
CA SER A 192 18.69 12.94 -10.47
C SER A 192 18.29 11.48 -10.43
N THR A 193 17.97 10.93 -11.61
CA THR A 193 17.69 9.52 -11.91
C THR A 193 16.19 9.19 -11.93
N PRO A 194 15.59 8.91 -13.10
CA PRO A 194 14.28 8.27 -13.15
C PRO A 194 14.38 6.93 -12.41
N PRO A 195 13.34 6.51 -11.65
CA PRO A 195 13.36 5.23 -10.97
C PRO A 195 13.72 4.14 -11.98
N GLY A 196 14.76 3.36 -11.68
CA GLY A 196 15.20 2.27 -12.53
C GLY A 196 14.06 1.27 -12.80
N PRO A 197 14.17 0.43 -13.84
CA PRO A 197 13.14 -0.58 -14.08
C PRO A 197 13.02 -1.52 -12.89
N ILE A 198 11.78 -1.87 -12.52
CA ILE A 198 11.53 -2.91 -11.50
C ILE A 198 12.28 -4.18 -11.92
N THR A 199 13.14 -4.71 -11.04
CA THR A 199 13.94 -5.91 -11.32
C THR A 199 13.09 -7.18 -11.22
N PRO A 200 13.48 -8.29 -11.87
CA PRO A 200 12.82 -9.58 -11.68
C PRO A 200 12.73 -9.99 -10.21
N ASP A 201 13.78 -9.74 -9.41
CA ASP A 201 13.81 -10.08 -7.98
C ASP A 201 12.77 -9.29 -7.18
N LEU A 202 12.58 -7.99 -7.48
CA LEU A 202 11.55 -7.18 -6.83
C LEU A 202 10.14 -7.62 -7.21
N ARG A 203 9.91 -8.01 -8.47
CA ARG A 203 8.62 -8.58 -8.89
C ARG A 203 8.35 -9.91 -8.17
N PHE A 204 9.37 -10.75 -8.05
CA PHE A 204 9.26 -12.04 -7.36
C PHE A 204 9.01 -11.84 -5.86
N ALA A 205 9.75 -10.97 -5.20
CA ALA A 205 9.54 -10.61 -3.80
C ALA A 205 8.12 -10.08 -3.54
N ALA A 206 7.63 -9.18 -4.39
CA ALA A 206 6.27 -8.67 -4.28
C ALA A 206 5.21 -9.76 -4.44
N ALA A 207 5.36 -10.63 -5.46
CA ALA A 207 4.45 -11.76 -5.67
C ALA A 207 4.45 -12.75 -4.49
N VAL A 208 5.62 -13.01 -3.89
CA VAL A 208 5.74 -13.88 -2.71
C VAL A 208 5.05 -13.26 -1.49
N ALA A 209 5.24 -11.96 -1.23
CA ALA A 209 4.53 -11.26 -0.16
C ALA A 209 3.01 -11.25 -0.38
N GLY A 210 2.57 -10.94 -1.61
CA GLY A 210 1.17 -10.94 -1.99
C GLY A 210 0.54 -12.32 -1.83
N ALA A 211 1.24 -13.38 -2.24
CA ALA A 211 0.81 -14.76 -2.04
C ALA A 211 0.72 -15.14 -0.56
N ALA A 212 1.69 -14.76 0.28
CA ALA A 212 1.68 -15.04 1.71
C ALA A 212 0.44 -14.45 2.41
N VAL A 213 0.10 -13.19 2.08
CA VAL A 213 -1.09 -12.51 2.62
C VAL A 213 -2.38 -13.07 2.04
N ARG A 214 -2.44 -13.30 0.72
CA ARG A 214 -3.60 -13.87 0.04
C ARG A 214 -3.95 -15.25 0.61
N VAL A 215 -2.97 -16.14 0.74
CA VAL A 215 -3.16 -17.49 1.30
C VAL A 215 -3.64 -17.42 2.75
N ALA A 216 -3.13 -16.49 3.55
CA ALA A 216 -3.61 -16.30 4.92
C ALA A 216 -5.09 -15.89 4.98
N VAL A 217 -5.51 -14.93 4.14
CA VAL A 217 -6.90 -14.47 4.06
C VAL A 217 -7.82 -15.57 3.53
N GLU A 218 -7.41 -16.32 2.50
CA GLU A 218 -8.17 -17.46 1.97
C GLU A 218 -8.31 -18.58 2.99
N SER A 219 -7.22 -18.93 3.69
CA SER A 219 -7.21 -19.98 4.72
C SER A 219 -8.11 -19.64 5.90
N TRP A 220 -8.02 -18.39 6.39
CA TRP A 220 -8.94 -17.90 7.42
C TRP A 220 -10.40 -17.89 6.93
N ALA A 221 -10.63 -17.47 5.70
CA ALA A 221 -11.98 -17.43 5.16
C ALA A 221 -12.59 -18.82 5.03
N ALA A 222 -11.79 -19.87 4.86
CA ALA A 222 -12.27 -21.25 4.85
C ALA A 222 -12.79 -21.74 6.21
N THR A 223 -12.38 -21.11 7.33
CA THR A 223 -12.81 -21.47 8.68
C THR A 223 -13.88 -20.52 9.23
N SER A 224 -14.44 -20.84 10.41
CA SER A 224 -15.33 -19.94 11.15
C SER A 224 -14.61 -19.21 12.29
N SER A 225 -13.28 -19.29 12.33
CA SER A 225 -12.45 -18.72 13.40
C SER A 225 -12.58 -17.20 13.44
N PRO A 226 -12.59 -16.56 14.61
CA PRO A 226 -12.70 -15.10 14.69
C PRO A 226 -11.57 -14.40 13.90
N PRO A 227 -11.78 -13.15 13.43
CA PRO A 227 -10.74 -12.38 12.75
C PRO A 227 -9.61 -11.94 13.69
N THR A 228 -9.76 -12.13 15.01
CA THR A 228 -8.72 -11.94 16.02
C THR A 228 -8.20 -13.28 16.52
N GLY A 229 -6.98 -13.29 17.06
CA GLY A 229 -6.39 -14.48 17.67
C GLY A 229 -5.50 -15.29 16.71
N PRO A 230 -5.03 -16.47 17.15
CA PRO A 230 -3.97 -17.23 16.47
C PRO A 230 -4.40 -17.79 15.11
N GLU A 231 -5.70 -18.01 14.90
CA GLU A 231 -6.26 -18.46 13.63
C GLU A 231 -6.79 -17.30 12.77
N GLY A 232 -6.61 -16.05 13.22
CA GLY A 232 -7.02 -14.87 12.47
C GLY A 232 -6.12 -14.61 11.25
N PRO A 233 -6.59 -13.82 10.27
CA PRO A 233 -5.86 -13.56 9.04
C PRO A 233 -4.51 -12.88 9.29
N ALA A 234 -4.41 -11.99 10.29
CA ALA A 234 -3.13 -11.37 10.66
C ALA A 234 -2.11 -12.38 11.17
N ALA A 235 -2.51 -13.27 12.09
CA ALA A 235 -1.61 -14.26 12.66
C ALA A 235 -1.12 -15.26 11.59
N LEU A 236 -2.01 -15.70 10.70
CA LEU A 236 -1.66 -16.55 9.57
C LEU A 236 -0.72 -15.84 8.57
N ALA A 237 -0.94 -14.55 8.30
CA ALA A 237 -0.08 -13.79 7.40
C ALA A 237 1.32 -13.60 8.00
N LEU A 238 1.43 -13.27 9.29
CA LEU A 238 2.71 -13.18 10.01
C LEU A 238 3.43 -14.53 10.06
N HIS A 239 2.70 -15.63 10.24
CA HIS A 239 3.26 -16.98 10.18
C HIS A 239 3.86 -17.29 8.80
N ASN A 240 3.13 -16.98 7.72
CA ASN A 240 3.60 -17.17 6.36
C ASN A 240 4.83 -16.32 6.06
N LEU A 241 4.82 -15.03 6.42
CA LEU A 241 5.96 -14.13 6.25
C LEU A 241 7.16 -14.55 7.11
N GLY A 242 6.93 -14.98 8.34
CA GLY A 242 7.98 -15.48 9.25
C GLY A 242 8.61 -16.79 8.78
N SER A 243 7.95 -17.54 7.89
CA SER A 243 8.53 -18.71 7.22
C SER A 243 9.51 -18.32 6.09
N LEU A 244 9.51 -17.03 5.69
CA LEU A 244 10.36 -16.46 4.64
C LEU A 244 11.55 -15.65 5.20
N ARG A 245 11.98 -15.91 6.44
CA ARG A 245 13.07 -15.16 7.10
C ARG A 245 14.42 -15.19 6.37
N GLY A 246 14.68 -16.23 5.58
CA GLY A 246 15.88 -16.35 4.73
C GLY A 246 15.68 -15.93 3.27
N PHE A 247 14.52 -15.36 2.93
CA PHE A 247 14.19 -15.00 1.56
C PHE A 247 14.90 -13.70 1.14
N GLY A 248 15.46 -13.67 -0.07
CA GLY A 248 16.10 -12.48 -0.62
C GLY A 248 15.08 -11.43 -1.09
N TRP A 249 14.74 -10.47 -0.22
CA TRP A 249 13.75 -9.41 -0.50
C TRP A 249 14.26 -8.28 -1.43
N GLY A 250 15.34 -8.51 -2.19
CA GLY A 250 15.86 -7.57 -3.19
C GLY A 250 16.90 -6.56 -2.70
N GLY A 251 17.71 -6.90 -1.70
CA GLY A 251 18.72 -5.97 -1.15
C GLY A 251 19.94 -6.58 -0.46
N GLN A 252 20.14 -7.90 -0.50
CA GLN A 252 21.34 -8.53 0.01
C GLN A 252 21.86 -9.48 -1.06
N THR A 253 22.90 -9.05 -1.79
CA THR A 253 23.90 -10.01 -2.24
C THR A 253 24.40 -10.67 -0.97
N GLN A 254 24.02 -11.93 -0.81
CA GLN A 254 24.69 -12.82 0.11
C GLN A 254 26.11 -12.96 -0.42
N ASP A 255 27.03 -12.17 0.11
CA ASP A 255 28.48 -12.39 -0.03
C ASP A 255 28.78 -13.66 0.78
N ASP A 256 28.48 -14.81 0.19
CA ASP A 256 29.01 -16.09 0.67
C ASP A 256 30.45 -16.23 0.17
N THR A 257 31.31 -16.37 1.17
CA THR A 257 32.77 -16.46 1.16
C THR A 257 33.31 -17.70 0.46
#